data_AF-A0A4Z0JR28-F1
#
_entry.id   AF-A0A4Z0JR28-F1
#
_cell.length_a   1.000
_cell.length_b   1.000
_cell.length_c   1.000
_cell.angle_alpha   90.00
_cell.angle_beta   90.00
_cell.angle_gamma   90.00
#
_symmetry.space_group_name_H-M   'P 1'
#
loop_
_entity.id
_entity.type
_entity.pdbx_description
1 polymer ?
#
loop_
_entity_poly.entity_id
_entity_poly.type
_entity_poly.pdbx_seq_one_letter_code
_entity_poly.pdbx_strand_id
1 'polypeptide(L)'
;MDCRIIKSPSEGTMAILNRRKGSGIRDKIENVDAVGLVQGRLIEMVVASDIAEKAVGVTVEDIRGSCPQNMIMLAVFGDTASVTSAIEEIKKQWDNPEW
;
A
#
# COMPACT_ATOMS: atom_id res chain seq x y z
N MET A 1 -0.66 -13.17 -3.16
CA MET A 1 -0.33 -11.86 -2.56
C MET A 1 -1.15 -11.67 -1.29
N ASP A 2 -0.61 -11.03 -0.26
CA ASP A 2 -1.36 -10.75 0.97
C ASP A 2 -1.83 -9.29 1.00
N CYS A 3 -3.08 -9.05 1.44
CA CYS A 3 -3.70 -7.74 1.50
C CYS A 3 -4.40 -7.55 2.85
N ARG A 4 -4.12 -6.45 3.54
CA ARG A 4 -4.77 -6.04 4.81
C ARG A 4 -5.20 -4.58 4.74
N ILE A 5 -6.29 -4.23 5.43
CA ILE A 5 -6.72 -2.84 5.58
C ILE A 5 -6.71 -2.51 7.07
N ILE A 6 -6.08 -1.40 7.41
CA ILE A 6 -6.11 -0.80 8.73
C ILE A 6 -7.00 0.43 8.63
N LYS A 7 -8.17 0.41 9.31
CA LYS A 7 -9.03 1.59 9.46
C LYS A 7 -8.60 2.38 10.68
N SER A 8 -8.62 3.70 10.58
CA SER A 8 -8.20 4.64 11.62
C SER A 8 -6.87 4.23 12.26
N PRO A 9 -5.76 4.18 11.49
CA PRO A 9 -4.47 3.72 11.98
C PRO A 9 -4.00 4.56 13.17
N SER A 10 -3.51 3.91 14.21
CA SER A 10 -2.97 4.61 15.38
C SER A 10 -1.71 5.40 15.01
N GLU A 11 -1.39 6.42 15.82
CA GLU A 11 -0.19 7.24 15.63
C GLU A 11 1.11 6.40 15.57
N GLY A 12 1.20 5.37 16.42
CA GLY A 12 2.34 4.45 16.43
C GLY A 12 2.49 3.68 15.12
N THR A 13 1.38 3.25 14.52
CA THR A 13 1.37 2.60 13.20
C THR A 13 1.82 3.57 12.12
N MET A 14 1.29 4.79 12.09
CA MET A 14 1.70 5.83 11.14
C MET A 14 3.17 6.22 11.28
N ALA A 15 3.70 6.26 12.51
CA ALA A 15 5.12 6.53 12.76
C ALA A 15 6.04 5.39 12.25
N ILE A 16 5.58 4.13 12.30
CA ILE A 16 6.33 3.01 11.71
C ILE A 16 6.38 3.14 10.19
N LEU A 17 5.23 3.38 9.55
CA LEU A 17 5.13 3.48 8.10
C LEU A 17 5.91 4.66 7.55
N ASN A 18 5.77 5.85 8.16
CA ASN A 18 6.51 7.05 7.75
C ASN A 18 8.04 6.91 7.84
N ARG A 19 8.56 6.11 8.79
CA ARG A 19 10.01 5.84 8.90
C ARG A 19 10.53 4.87 7.84
N ARG A 20 9.64 4.07 7.24
CA ARG A 20 9.99 2.98 6.33
C ARG A 20 9.63 3.27 4.87
N LYS A 21 8.84 4.31 4.61
CA LYS A 21 8.39 4.66 3.26
C LYS A 21 9.55 4.98 2.30
N GLY A 22 9.38 4.63 1.04
CA GLY A 22 10.39 4.68 0.00
C GLY A 22 10.79 6.10 -0.39
N SER A 23 9.85 7.04 -0.35
CA SER A 23 10.11 8.48 -0.57
C SER A 23 10.98 9.14 0.52
N GLY A 24 11.29 8.42 1.61
CA GLY A 24 12.17 8.90 2.68
C GLY A 24 11.47 9.86 3.64
N ILE A 25 12.22 10.46 4.58
CA ILE A 25 11.62 11.15 5.74
C ILE A 25 10.91 12.48 5.40
N ARG A 26 11.13 13.05 4.20
CA ARG A 26 10.71 14.41 3.88
C ARG A 26 9.20 14.56 3.65
N ASP A 27 8.57 13.61 2.99
CA ASP A 27 7.13 13.70 2.63
C ASP A 27 6.26 12.97 3.65
N LYS A 28 6.15 13.51 4.87
CA LYS A 28 5.37 12.86 5.92
C LYS A 28 3.90 12.73 5.50
N ILE A 29 3.38 11.50 5.55
CA ILE A 29 1.97 11.23 5.31
C ILE A 29 1.23 11.38 6.64
N GLU A 30 0.28 12.30 6.67
CA GLU A 30 -0.55 12.66 7.82
C GLU A 30 -2.04 12.60 7.45
N ASN A 31 -2.90 12.51 8.46
CA ASN A 31 -4.36 12.64 8.32
C ASN A 31 -4.98 11.67 7.30
N VAL A 32 -4.72 10.38 7.48
CA VAL A 32 -5.31 9.30 6.66
C VAL A 32 -6.37 8.56 7.48
N ASP A 33 -7.50 8.24 6.84
CA ASP A 33 -8.55 7.45 7.51
C ASP A 33 -8.27 5.96 7.42
N ALA A 34 -7.50 5.51 6.43
CA ALA A 34 -7.15 4.12 6.25
C ALA A 34 -5.78 3.91 5.59
N VAL A 35 -5.23 2.72 5.81
CA VAL A 35 -4.03 2.22 5.13
C VAL A 35 -4.29 0.82 4.61
N GLY A 36 -4.10 0.63 3.31
CA GLY A 36 -4.03 -0.67 2.67
C GLY A 36 -2.59 -1.16 2.67
N LEU A 37 -2.34 -2.38 3.16
CA LEU A 37 -1.04 -3.03 3.10
C LEU A 37 -1.11 -4.16 2.10
N VAL A 38 -0.18 -4.17 1.14
CA VAL A 38 -0.09 -5.17 0.09
C VAL A 38 1.31 -5.75 0.12
N GLN A 39 1.44 -7.07 0.18
CA GLN A 39 2.74 -7.74 0.18
C GLN A 39 2.79 -8.88 -0.84
N GLY A 40 3.86 -8.90 -1.64
CA GLY A 40 4.06 -9.89 -2.69
C GLY A 40 5.45 -9.82 -3.30
N ARG A 41 5.61 -10.47 -4.47
CA ARG A 41 6.85 -10.41 -5.25
C ARG A 41 7.05 -9.01 -5.85
N LEU A 42 8.31 -8.61 -6.08
CA LEU A 42 8.62 -7.30 -6.69
C LEU A 42 7.78 -7.00 -7.95
N ILE A 43 7.69 -7.93 -8.90
CA ILE A 43 6.89 -7.73 -10.12
C ILE A 43 5.40 -7.50 -9.83
N GLU A 44 4.84 -8.21 -8.84
CA GLU A 44 3.44 -8.07 -8.43
C GLU A 44 3.22 -6.71 -7.77
N MET A 45 4.18 -6.24 -6.97
CA MET A 45 4.07 -4.93 -6.32
C MET A 45 4.14 -3.79 -7.33
N VAL A 46 4.96 -3.89 -8.38
CA VAL A 46 4.98 -2.85 -9.42
C VAL A 46 3.62 -2.72 -10.10
N VAL A 47 2.98 -3.86 -10.42
CA VAL A 47 1.62 -3.87 -11.00
C VAL A 47 0.58 -3.37 -10.00
N ALA A 48 0.62 -3.83 -8.75
CA ALA A 48 -0.31 -3.41 -7.71
C ALA A 48 -0.21 -1.90 -7.42
N SER A 49 1.00 -1.33 -7.50
CA SER A 49 1.23 0.11 -7.34
C SER A 49 0.53 0.91 -8.44
N ASP A 50 0.69 0.50 -9.71
CA ASP A 50 0.02 1.15 -10.84
C ASP A 50 -1.51 1.06 -10.77
N ILE A 51 -2.04 -0.09 -10.32
CA ILE A 51 -3.48 -0.25 -10.08
C ILE A 51 -3.97 0.70 -8.98
N ALA A 52 -3.24 0.79 -7.86
CA ALA A 52 -3.62 1.64 -6.74
C ALA A 52 -3.50 3.15 -7.07
N GLU A 53 -2.43 3.60 -7.71
CA GLU A 53 -2.23 5.02 -8.09
C GLU A 53 -3.30 5.53 -9.06
N LYS A 54 -3.94 4.66 -9.83
CA LYS A 54 -5.10 5.01 -10.68
C LYS A 54 -6.38 5.26 -9.88
N ALA A 55 -6.45 4.81 -8.62
CA ALA A 55 -7.56 5.13 -7.74
C ALA A 55 -7.45 6.57 -7.25
N VAL A 56 -8.55 7.32 -7.33
CA VAL A 56 -8.57 8.72 -6.88
C VAL A 56 -8.46 8.78 -5.35
N GLY A 57 -7.61 9.68 -4.86
CA GLY A 57 -7.53 9.99 -3.43
C GLY A 57 -6.68 9.01 -2.61
N VAL A 58 -5.80 8.24 -3.26
CA VAL A 58 -4.78 7.45 -2.56
C VAL A 58 -3.37 7.95 -2.85
N THR A 59 -2.44 7.59 -1.97
CA THR A 59 -0.99 7.75 -2.15
C THR A 59 -0.34 6.40 -1.90
N VAL A 60 0.51 5.94 -2.81
CA VAL A 60 1.18 4.64 -2.67
C VAL A 60 2.65 4.83 -2.30
N GLU A 61 3.10 4.09 -1.29
CA GLU A 61 4.50 4.06 -0.87
C GLU A 61 5.02 2.63 -0.77
N ASP A 62 6.24 2.42 -1.25
CA ASP A 62 7.03 1.25 -0.90
C ASP A 62 7.42 1.29 0.58
N ILE A 63 7.19 0.21 1.32
CA ILE A 63 7.59 0.06 2.72
C ILE A 63 8.86 -0.78 2.80
N ARG A 64 9.98 -0.08 2.98
CA ARG A 64 11.30 -0.70 3.10
C ARG A 64 11.44 -1.45 4.42
N GLY A 65 11.95 -2.67 4.32
CA GLY A 65 12.28 -3.52 5.46
C GLY A 65 13.36 -4.54 5.10
N SER A 66 13.75 -5.35 6.07
CA SER A 66 14.65 -6.49 5.87
C SER A 66 13.90 -7.71 5.35
N CYS A 67 12.96 -7.52 4.42
CA CYS A 67 12.21 -8.62 3.81
C CYS A 67 13.18 -9.48 2.95
N PRO A 68 12.89 -10.77 2.71
CA PRO A 68 13.65 -11.58 1.75
C PRO A 68 13.77 -10.86 0.41
N GLN A 69 14.88 -11.03 -0.31
CA GLN A 69 15.27 -10.22 -1.49
C GLN A 69 14.19 -10.03 -2.58
N ASN A 70 13.16 -10.88 -2.63
CA ASN A 70 12.12 -10.84 -3.65
C ASN A 70 10.73 -10.41 -3.13
N MET A 71 10.56 -10.16 -1.82
CA MET A 71 9.28 -9.78 -1.21
C MET A 71 9.29 -8.29 -0.88
N ILE A 72 8.28 -7.56 -1.36
CA ILE A 72 8.12 -6.13 -1.14
C ILE A 72 6.72 -5.87 -0.56
N MET A 73 6.60 -4.81 0.24
CA MET A 73 5.34 -4.34 0.79
C MET A 73 5.04 -2.94 0.28
N LEU A 74 3.81 -2.70 -0.17
CA LEU A 74 3.28 -1.37 -0.42
C LEU A 74 2.32 -0.97 0.71
N ALA A 75 2.29 0.33 1.00
CA ALA A 75 1.26 0.97 1.78
C ALA A 75 0.48 1.95 0.89
N VAL A 76 -0.83 1.80 0.85
CA VAL A 76 -1.78 2.64 0.14
C VAL A 76 -2.52 3.49 1.18
N PHE A 77 -2.26 4.78 1.20
CA PHE A 77 -2.80 5.74 2.15
C PHE A 77 -3.97 6.50 1.54
N GLY A 78 -5.03 6.78 2.31
CA GLY A 78 -6.14 7.60 1.83
C GLY A 78 -7.34 7.56 2.76
N ASP A 79 -8.50 7.97 2.24
CA ASP A 79 -9.77 7.75 2.93
C ASP A 79 -10.17 6.27 2.91
N THR A 80 -11.10 5.86 3.79
CA THR A 80 -11.49 4.46 3.90
C THR A 80 -12.09 3.89 2.61
N ALA A 81 -12.84 4.70 1.85
CA ALA A 81 -13.52 4.24 0.64
C ALA A 81 -12.51 4.04 -0.51
N SER A 82 -11.65 5.02 -0.74
CA SER A 82 -10.60 4.98 -1.76
C SER A 82 -9.62 3.84 -1.50
N VAL A 83 -9.15 3.67 -0.26
CA VAL A 83 -8.24 2.57 0.10
C VAL A 83 -8.93 1.21 -0.09
N THR A 84 -10.18 1.07 0.34
CA THR A 84 -10.91 -0.20 0.18
C THR A 84 -11.08 -0.54 -1.30
N SER A 85 -11.50 0.43 -2.11
CA SER A 85 -11.69 0.25 -3.55
C SER A 85 -10.38 -0.12 -4.26
N ALA A 86 -9.27 0.55 -3.94
CA ALA A 86 -7.97 0.25 -4.52
C ALA A 86 -7.53 -1.20 -4.19
N ILE A 87 -7.69 -1.62 -2.93
CA ILE A 87 -7.32 -2.97 -2.49
C ILE A 87 -8.22 -4.05 -3.11
N GLU A 88 -9.51 -3.77 -3.31
CA GLU A 88 -10.43 -4.68 -3.99
C GLU A 88 -10.05 -4.86 -5.47
N GLU A 89 -9.71 -3.79 -6.18
CA GLU A 89 -9.29 -3.89 -7.58
C GLU A 89 -7.98 -4.66 -7.72
N ILE A 90 -7.01 -4.41 -6.82
CA ILE A 90 -5.76 -5.19 -6.75
C ILE A 90 -6.05 -6.68 -6.57
N LYS A 91 -6.97 -7.07 -5.68
CA LYS A 91 -7.35 -8.47 -5.47
C LYS A 91 -8.04 -9.07 -6.70
N LYS A 92 -8.93 -8.31 -7.33
CA LYS A 92 -9.67 -8.76 -8.51
C LYS A 92 -8.74 -9.07 -9.68
N GLN A 93 -7.76 -8.20 -9.95
CA GLN A 93 -6.74 -8.41 -10.98
C GLN A 93 -5.81 -9.58 -10.65
N TRP A 94 -5.63 -9.89 -9.35
CA TRP A 94 -4.85 -11.03 -8.91
C TRP A 94 -5.57 -12.37 -9.14
N ASP A 95 -6.88 -12.41 -8.90
CA ASP A 95 -7.70 -13.62 -9.08
C ASP A 95 -8.04 -13.88 -10.56
N ASN A 96 -7.91 -12.87 -11.43
CA ASN A 96 -8.04 -13.02 -12.88
C ASN A 96 -6.79 -12.51 -13.63
N PRO A 97 -5.67 -13.26 -13.58
CA PRO A 97 -4.44 -12.86 -14.24
C PRO A 97 -4.57 -13.06 -15.76
N GLU A 98 -5.13 -12.07 -16.47
CA GLU A 98 -5.05 -12.00 -17.94
C GLU A 98 -3.67 -11.51 -18.44
N TRP A 99 -2.61 -11.79 -17.68
CA TRP A 99 -1.23 -11.38 -17.94
C TRP A 99 -0.28 -12.57 -18.12
#